data_AF-E4UAW4-F1
#
_entry.id   AF-E4UAW4-F1
#
_cell.length_a   1.000
_cell.length_b   1.000
_cell.length_c   1.000
_cell.angle_alpha   90.00
_cell.angle_beta   90.00
_cell.angle_gamma   90.00
#
_symmetry.space_group_name_H-M   'P 1'
#
loop_
_entity.id
_entity.type
_entity.pdbx_description
1 polymer ?
#
loop_
_entity_poly.entity_id
_entity_poly.type
_entity_poly.pdbx_seq_one_letter_code
_entity_poly.pdbx_strand_id
1 'polypeptide(L)'
;MEKIFGSMPPTEKDLERLVTDRVRAGHHLVYVPRPSDEDEEAPQGEEAGRDEGESQVEALVHAAAALANAHGGVVVQGIEATGDLPVRLVGFDGAPSFHVAMLLRDALEEHADPPIDNRVVTVDLDDGRYAIVVEIPPSLDAPHQVNGVYPQRSGRETVVMTAAEIDRVRAHRRTVLEGFRARARELADAAQHGRNVPVKETDGVGLYLYVASVPLAVSGREVEIGPAGDGLPAMHLLLGPPEARVGLRPTHFGALGTRPDAKDGSVEELVYLTHRGEMLLGLPDARAFEVSGKRFCLSTDELLEAVPEALTPNLASLVSMGFEPPFYVALVGAGESTDVRFSRGPSCGYPIAPGELLVEARLPLTPMRTLDLSPEDGMTQEDYFYERLAHPIRPFLDRIRQAVG
;
A
#
# COMPACT_ATOMS: atom_id res chain seq x y z
N MET A 1 -4.67 15.72 -0.13
CA MET A 1 -4.50 16.04 1.31
C MET A 1 -3.26 16.92 1.47
N GLU A 2 -3.33 18.04 2.20
CA GLU A 2 -2.10 18.76 2.59
C GLU A 2 -1.42 17.92 3.67
N LYS A 3 -0.17 17.46 3.44
CA LYS A 3 0.50 16.60 4.40
C LYS A 3 0.65 17.39 5.71
N ILE A 4 0.03 16.87 6.78
CA ILE A 4 0.09 17.50 8.13
C ILE A 4 1.54 17.67 8.57
N PHE A 5 2.36 16.67 8.23
CA PHE A 5 3.81 16.69 8.41
C PHE A 5 4.51 16.95 7.08
N GLY A 6 5.61 17.71 7.09
CA GLY A 6 6.37 18.00 5.87
C GLY A 6 7.01 16.75 5.25
N SER A 7 7.27 15.74 6.08
CA SER A 7 7.85 14.45 5.71
C SER A 7 7.36 13.36 6.67
N MET A 8 7.44 12.10 6.23
CA MET A 8 7.29 10.92 7.09
C MET A 8 8.60 10.13 7.08
N PRO A 9 9.13 9.69 8.25
CA PRO A 9 8.54 9.83 9.59
C PRO A 9 8.51 11.30 10.08
N PRO A 10 7.58 11.66 10.97
CA PRO A 10 7.54 12.98 11.58
C PRO A 10 8.63 13.11 12.65
N THR A 11 9.06 14.35 12.89
CA THR A 11 10.05 14.70 13.91
C THR A 11 9.38 15.27 15.17
N GLU A 12 10.10 15.35 16.29
CA GLU A 12 9.63 16.07 17.48
C GLU A 12 9.20 17.50 17.13
N LYS A 13 10.00 18.22 16.34
CA LYS A 13 9.68 19.57 15.87
C LYS A 13 8.35 19.65 15.10
N ASP A 14 8.01 18.61 14.33
CA ASP A 14 6.72 18.56 13.65
C ASP A 14 5.56 18.47 14.65
N LEU A 15 5.73 17.71 15.74
CA LEU A 15 4.74 17.59 16.82
C LEU A 15 4.66 18.87 17.67
N GLU A 16 5.80 19.48 18.00
CA GLU A 16 5.85 20.77 18.70
C GLU A 16 5.15 21.87 17.90
N ARG A 17 5.27 21.84 16.57
CA ARG A 17 4.56 22.77 15.68
C ARG A 17 3.04 22.61 15.79
N LEU A 18 2.53 21.38 15.90
CA LEU A 18 1.09 21.15 16.11
C LEU A 18 0.59 21.87 17.38
N VAL A 19 1.36 21.80 18.47
CA VAL A 19 1.05 22.46 19.74
C VAL A 19 1.21 23.98 19.65
N THR A 20 2.34 24.45 19.11
CA THR A 20 2.71 25.87 19.05
C THR A 20 1.75 26.65 18.15
N ASP A 21 1.43 26.10 16.98
CA ASP A 21 0.50 26.71 16.02
C ASP A 21 -0.97 26.42 16.37
N ARG A 22 -1.20 25.65 17.45
CA ARG A 22 -2.54 25.23 17.91
C ARG A 22 -3.36 24.60 16.79
N VAL A 23 -2.73 23.70 16.05
CA VAL A 23 -3.35 23.00 14.92
C VAL A 23 -4.50 22.14 15.44
N ARG A 24 -5.73 22.55 15.15
CA ARG A 24 -6.91 21.83 15.61
C ARG A 24 -7.02 20.46 14.94
N ALA A 25 -7.49 19.47 15.70
CA ALA A 25 -7.99 18.23 15.15
C ALA A 25 -9.11 18.52 14.13
N GLY A 26 -9.18 17.72 13.08
CA GLY A 26 -10.05 17.97 11.95
C GLY A 26 -10.24 16.73 11.08
N HIS A 27 -10.46 16.94 9.79
CA HIS A 27 -10.77 15.86 8.84
C HIS A 27 -9.67 14.79 8.74
N HIS A 28 -8.42 15.18 8.98
CA HIS A 28 -7.25 14.34 8.75
C HIS A 28 -6.35 14.23 9.99
N LEU A 29 -6.73 14.82 11.12
CA LEU A 29 -5.91 14.84 12.33
C LEU A 29 -6.78 14.55 13.54
N VAL A 30 -6.36 13.59 14.36
CA VAL A 30 -6.99 13.23 15.63
C VAL A 30 -5.92 13.18 16.70
N TYR A 31 -6.18 13.78 17.86
CA TYR A 31 -5.38 13.59 19.06
C TYR A 31 -6.08 12.54 19.92
N VAL A 32 -5.37 11.46 20.26
CA VAL A 32 -5.86 10.47 21.22
C VAL A 32 -5.08 10.67 22.51
N PRO A 33 -5.75 10.92 23.65
CA PRO A 33 -5.09 11.18 24.92
C PRO A 33 -4.24 9.97 25.35
N ARG A 34 -3.18 10.23 26.12
CA ARG A 34 -2.41 9.20 26.86
C ARG A 34 -3.36 8.52 27.86
N PRO A 35 -3.26 7.20 28.12
CA PRO A 35 -4.05 6.60 29.20
C PRO A 35 -3.60 7.26 30.50
N SER A 36 -4.54 7.58 31.39
CA SER A 36 -4.12 8.15 32.67
C SER A 36 -3.39 7.05 33.44
N ASP A 37 -2.31 7.39 34.16
CA ASP A 37 -1.61 6.39 34.99
C ASP A 37 -2.55 5.78 36.06
N GLU A 38 -3.70 6.44 36.32
CA GLU A 38 -4.77 5.96 37.20
C GLU A 38 -5.61 4.81 36.60
N ASP A 39 -5.62 4.64 35.26
CA ASP A 39 -6.36 3.57 34.58
C ASP A 39 -5.64 2.22 34.64
N GLU A 40 -4.33 2.20 34.91
CA GLU A 40 -3.53 0.95 35.01
C GLU A 40 -3.73 0.21 36.34
N GLU A 41 -4.15 0.91 37.40
CA GLU A 41 -4.34 0.33 38.74
C GLU A 41 -5.80 0.01 39.08
N ALA A 42 -6.72 0.05 38.10
CA ALA A 42 -8.11 -0.30 38.35
C ALA A 42 -8.20 -1.74 38.90
N PRO A 43 -8.59 -1.94 40.18
CA PRO A 43 -8.68 -3.26 40.76
C PRO A 43 -9.71 -4.06 39.97
N GLN A 44 -9.41 -5.34 39.69
CA GLN A 44 -10.30 -6.33 39.06
C GLN A 44 -11.52 -6.68 39.96
N GLY A 45 -12.16 -5.68 40.53
CA GLY A 45 -13.36 -5.79 41.35
C GLY A 45 -14.59 -5.61 40.47
N GLU A 46 -15.46 -6.61 40.49
CA GLU A 46 -16.80 -6.63 39.88
C GLU A 46 -17.66 -5.45 40.36
N GLU A 47 -17.56 -4.28 39.73
CA GLU A 47 -18.56 -3.21 39.88
C GLU A 47 -19.33 -3.02 38.58
N ALA A 48 -20.47 -3.71 38.52
CA ALA A 48 -21.48 -3.56 37.48
C ALA A 48 -22.07 -2.13 37.48
N GLY A 49 -21.93 -1.41 36.37
CA GLY A 49 -22.82 -0.31 36.01
C GLY A 49 -22.24 1.09 35.93
N ARG A 50 -20.92 1.28 35.81
CA ARG A 50 -20.37 2.54 35.27
C ARG A 50 -20.54 2.50 33.75
N ASP A 51 -20.94 3.64 33.15
CA ASP A 51 -20.70 3.90 31.72
C ASP A 51 -19.25 3.50 31.46
N GLU A 52 -19.06 2.35 30.81
CA GLU A 52 -17.74 1.81 30.50
C GLU A 52 -17.07 2.83 29.59
N GLY A 53 -16.18 3.64 30.16
CA GLY A 53 -15.38 4.58 29.41
C GLY A 53 -14.67 3.79 28.31
N GLU A 54 -14.84 4.24 27.07
CA GLU A 54 -14.18 3.65 25.91
C GLU A 54 -12.69 3.50 26.24
N SER A 55 -12.17 2.28 26.15
CA SER A 55 -10.75 2.05 26.42
C SER A 55 -9.91 2.85 25.43
N GLN A 56 -8.70 3.23 25.81
CA GLN A 56 -7.84 4.02 24.92
C GLN A 56 -7.56 3.30 23.59
N VAL A 57 -7.47 1.97 23.63
CA VAL A 57 -7.33 1.12 22.45
C VAL A 57 -8.56 1.23 21.57
N GLU A 58 -9.76 1.14 22.12
CA GLU A 58 -11.01 1.33 21.37
C GLU A 58 -11.09 2.73 20.76
N ALA A 59 -10.76 3.78 21.52
CA ALA A 59 -10.75 5.15 21.02
C ALA A 59 -9.79 5.33 19.83
N LEU A 60 -8.62 4.70 19.88
CA LEU A 60 -7.67 4.67 18.76
C LEU A 60 -8.25 3.92 17.55
N VAL A 61 -8.76 2.70 17.74
CA VAL A 61 -9.30 1.87 16.66
C VAL A 61 -10.51 2.54 16.01
N HIS A 62 -11.39 3.12 16.82
CA HIS A 62 -12.56 3.85 16.35
C HIS A 62 -12.17 5.13 15.57
N ALA A 63 -11.17 5.88 16.04
CA ALA A 63 -10.62 7.02 15.31
C ALA A 63 -9.95 6.61 13.98
N ALA A 64 -9.18 5.52 13.99
CA ALA A 64 -8.55 4.98 12.80
C ALA A 64 -9.59 4.51 11.77
N ALA A 65 -10.62 3.77 12.20
CA ALA A 65 -11.72 3.35 11.35
C ALA A 65 -12.46 4.56 10.74
N ALA A 66 -12.68 5.60 11.55
CA ALA A 66 -13.31 6.84 11.10
C ALA A 66 -12.52 7.54 9.99
N LEU A 67 -11.19 7.60 10.13
CA LEU A 67 -10.30 8.17 9.12
C LEU A 67 -10.26 7.30 7.85
N ALA A 68 -10.12 5.98 8.01
CA ALA A 68 -10.09 5.02 6.91
C ALA A 68 -11.37 5.04 6.07
N ASN A 69 -12.54 5.21 6.72
CA ASN A 69 -13.86 5.34 6.07
C ASN A 69 -14.12 6.71 5.43
N ALA A 70 -13.26 7.69 5.70
CA ALA A 70 -13.37 9.04 5.15
C ALA A 70 -12.30 9.28 4.08
N HIS A 71 -11.20 9.91 4.47
CA HIS A 71 -10.16 10.40 3.55
C HIS A 71 -8.75 10.05 4.03
N GLY A 72 -8.63 9.15 5.00
CA GLY A 72 -7.40 8.95 5.75
C GLY A 72 -7.03 10.17 6.60
N GLY A 73 -5.88 10.07 7.26
CA GLY A 73 -5.31 11.08 8.11
C GLY A 73 -4.27 10.50 9.06
N VAL A 74 -4.12 11.17 10.20
CA VAL A 74 -3.13 10.88 11.23
C VAL A 74 -3.81 10.88 12.58
N VAL A 75 -3.51 9.88 13.39
CA VAL A 75 -3.76 9.88 14.83
C VAL A 75 -2.44 10.15 15.56
N VAL A 76 -2.43 11.11 16.48
CA VAL A 76 -1.26 11.41 17.32
C VAL A 76 -1.59 11.12 18.77
N GLN A 77 -0.76 10.29 19.40
CA GLN A 77 -0.77 10.02 20.84
C GLN A 77 0.48 10.62 21.49
N GLY A 78 0.35 11.03 22.75
CA GLY A 78 1.39 11.77 23.47
C GLY A 78 1.25 13.29 23.36
N ILE A 79 0.17 13.79 22.77
CA ILE A 79 -0.23 15.20 22.86
C ILE A 79 -1.44 15.30 23.78
N GLU A 80 -1.29 16.06 24.86
CA GLU A 80 -2.40 16.47 25.72
C GLU A 80 -3.25 17.49 24.95
N ALA A 81 -4.55 17.21 24.82
CA ALA A 81 -5.49 18.06 24.10
C ALA A 81 -6.71 18.37 24.96
N THR A 82 -7.25 19.58 24.81
CA THR A 82 -8.55 19.96 25.39
C THR A 82 -9.56 20.05 24.26
N GLY A 83 -10.38 19.02 24.12
CA GLY A 83 -11.26 18.85 22.96
C GLY A 83 -10.44 18.63 21.69
N ASP A 84 -10.59 19.52 20.70
CA ASP A 84 -9.88 19.47 19.41
C ASP A 84 -8.56 20.23 19.39
N LEU A 85 -8.18 20.89 20.49
CA LEU A 85 -7.03 21.78 20.55
C LEU A 85 -5.85 21.14 21.30
N PRO A 86 -4.66 21.03 20.68
CA PRO A 86 -3.48 20.54 21.37
C PRO A 86 -3.01 21.59 22.39
N VAL A 87 -2.68 21.13 23.59
CA VAL A 87 -2.24 21.96 24.72
C VAL A 87 -0.75 21.78 24.97
N ARG A 88 -0.26 20.54 24.99
CA ARG A 88 1.12 20.22 25.34
C ARG A 88 1.58 18.88 24.75
N LEU A 89 2.83 18.80 24.33
CA LEU A 89 3.49 17.54 23.99
C LEU A 89 3.95 16.87 25.30
N VAL A 90 3.27 15.80 25.69
CA VAL A 90 3.50 15.11 26.96
C VAL A 90 4.27 13.82 26.80
N GLY A 91 4.17 13.14 25.65
CA GLY A 91 4.81 11.87 25.41
C GLY A 91 4.44 10.76 26.39
N PHE A 92 5.06 9.61 26.16
CA PHE A 92 5.04 8.41 26.99
C PHE A 92 6.43 8.23 27.60
N ASP A 93 6.48 7.75 28.84
CA ASP A 93 7.75 7.53 29.54
C ASP A 93 8.47 6.28 29.02
N GLY A 94 9.81 6.33 29.06
CA GLY A 94 10.68 5.23 28.63
C GLY A 94 11.10 5.31 27.16
N ALA A 95 11.92 4.36 26.72
CA ALA A 95 12.29 4.25 25.32
C ALA A 95 11.11 3.67 24.52
N PRO A 96 10.86 4.12 23.28
CA PRO A 96 9.84 3.53 22.45
C PRO A 96 10.17 2.05 22.23
N SER A 97 9.33 1.19 22.78
CA SER A 97 9.47 -0.22 22.52
C SER A 97 8.83 -0.52 21.17
N PHE A 98 9.56 -1.23 20.31
CA PHE A 98 9.00 -1.89 19.13
C PHE A 98 7.71 -2.65 19.47
N HIS A 99 7.62 -3.17 20.69
CA HIS A 99 6.46 -3.85 21.23
C HIS A 99 5.19 -2.97 21.26
N VAL A 100 5.26 -1.70 21.66
CA VAL A 100 4.08 -0.81 21.67
C VAL A 100 3.55 -0.58 20.26
N ALA A 101 4.43 -0.32 19.29
CA ALA A 101 4.00 -0.15 17.90
C ALA A 101 3.36 -1.43 17.32
N MET A 102 3.86 -2.60 17.74
CA MET A 102 3.28 -3.90 17.37
C MET A 102 1.91 -4.11 18.02
N LEU A 103 1.77 -3.88 19.32
CA LEU A 103 0.50 -3.99 20.04
C LEU A 103 -0.59 -3.09 19.45
N LEU A 104 -0.26 -1.85 19.08
CA LEU A 104 -1.21 -0.94 18.44
C LEU A 104 -1.61 -1.42 17.04
N ARG A 105 -0.69 -2.03 16.29
CA ARG A 105 -1.00 -2.63 15.00
C ARG A 105 -1.92 -3.83 15.16
N ASP A 106 -1.60 -4.72 16.08
CA ASP A 106 -2.39 -5.91 16.39
C ASP A 106 -3.81 -5.49 16.81
N ALA A 107 -3.94 -4.46 17.65
CA ALA A 107 -5.25 -3.92 18.03
C ALA A 107 -6.06 -3.39 16.83
N LEU A 108 -5.44 -2.67 15.89
CA LEU A 108 -6.10 -2.18 14.68
C LEU A 108 -6.52 -3.32 13.72
N GLU A 109 -5.82 -4.45 13.77
CA GLU A 109 -6.13 -5.64 12.98
C GLU A 109 -7.24 -6.49 13.62
N GLU A 110 -7.21 -6.66 14.94
CA GLU A 110 -8.14 -7.52 15.68
C GLU A 110 -9.50 -6.85 15.95
N HIS A 111 -9.54 -5.53 16.15
CA HIS A 111 -10.75 -4.83 16.60
C HIS A 111 -11.52 -4.12 15.48
N ALA A 112 -11.07 -4.21 14.22
CA ALA A 112 -11.76 -3.64 13.07
C ALA A 112 -12.04 -4.68 11.98
N ASP A 113 -13.22 -4.62 11.38
CA ASP A 113 -13.62 -5.49 10.26
C ASP A 113 -14.10 -4.68 9.05
N PRO A 114 -13.44 -4.76 7.88
CA PRO A 114 -12.15 -5.43 7.66
C PRO A 114 -11.00 -4.77 8.46
N PRO A 115 -9.84 -5.43 8.61
CA PRO A 115 -8.67 -4.83 9.24
C PRO A 115 -8.26 -3.50 8.61
N ILE A 116 -7.73 -2.58 9.42
CA ILE A 116 -7.36 -1.23 8.97
C ILE A 116 -5.87 -1.17 8.63
N ASP A 117 -5.57 -0.83 7.38
CA ASP A 117 -4.22 -0.46 6.96
C ASP A 117 -3.70 0.73 7.76
N ASN A 118 -2.50 0.61 8.31
CA ASN A 118 -1.90 1.65 9.14
C ASN A 118 -0.37 1.67 9.04
N ARG A 119 0.20 2.83 9.38
CA ARG A 119 1.63 3.01 9.61
C ARG A 119 1.85 3.67 10.97
N VAL A 120 2.32 2.88 11.92
CA VAL A 120 2.71 3.35 13.25
C VAL A 120 4.17 3.79 13.24
N VAL A 121 4.43 4.99 13.74
CA VAL A 121 5.76 5.56 13.90
C VAL A 121 5.89 6.08 15.34
N THR A 122 6.98 5.72 16.01
CA THR A 122 7.37 6.33 17.28
C THR A 122 8.29 7.51 17.01
N VAL A 123 8.06 8.62 17.70
CA VAL A 123 8.88 9.83 17.63
C VAL A 123 9.55 10.02 18.98
N ASP A 124 10.87 9.82 19.02
CA ASP A 124 11.67 10.13 20.21
C ASP A 124 11.62 11.63 20.51
N LEU A 125 11.48 11.97 21.79
CA LEU A 125 11.53 13.33 22.31
C LEU A 125 12.87 13.59 23.00
N ASP A 126 13.35 14.82 22.98
CA ASP A 126 14.65 15.23 23.51
C ASP A 126 14.83 14.90 25.01
N ASP A 127 13.74 14.76 25.76
CA ASP A 127 13.75 14.41 27.19
C ASP A 127 13.69 12.90 27.48
N GLY A 128 13.82 12.07 26.45
CA GLY A 128 13.83 10.61 26.56
C GLY A 128 12.44 9.97 26.67
N ARG A 129 11.38 10.76 26.50
CA ARG A 129 10.01 10.27 26.25
C ARG A 129 9.82 10.00 24.76
N TYR A 130 8.67 9.46 24.38
CA TYR A 130 8.30 9.29 22.97
C TYR A 130 6.83 9.64 22.72
N ALA A 131 6.49 9.98 21.48
CA ALA A 131 5.12 10.10 21.00
C ALA A 131 4.83 9.03 19.94
N ILE A 132 3.56 8.75 19.69
CA ILE A 132 3.16 7.77 18.67
C ILE A 132 2.32 8.48 17.62
N VAL A 133 2.68 8.27 16.36
CA VAL A 133 1.96 8.77 15.21
C VAL A 133 1.49 7.58 14.39
N VAL A 134 0.18 7.49 14.20
CA VAL A 134 -0.45 6.45 13.37
C VAL A 134 -1.01 7.11 12.12
N GLU A 135 -0.36 6.87 10.98
CA GLU A 135 -0.85 7.27 9.68
C GLU A 135 -1.88 6.24 9.18
N ILE A 136 -3.07 6.72 8.81
CA ILE A 136 -4.20 5.94 8.33
C ILE A 136 -4.52 6.41 6.91
N PRO A 137 -4.40 5.58 5.88
CA PRO A 137 -4.74 5.96 4.51
C PRO A 137 -6.27 5.95 4.36
N PRO A 138 -6.84 6.60 3.32
CA PRO A 138 -8.16 6.24 2.84
C PRO A 138 -8.14 4.76 2.47
N SER A 139 -9.06 3.99 3.04
CA SER A 139 -9.08 2.56 2.80
C SER A 139 -9.91 2.24 1.57
N LEU A 140 -9.37 1.39 0.71
CA LEU A 140 -10.17 0.78 -0.33
C LEU A 140 -11.10 -0.32 0.22
N ASP A 141 -10.87 -0.82 1.44
CA ASP A 141 -11.66 -1.85 2.09
C ASP A 141 -12.85 -1.29 2.87
N ALA A 142 -12.93 0.04 2.97
CA ALA A 142 -14.06 0.73 3.54
C ALA A 142 -15.41 0.21 2.99
N PRO A 143 -16.44 0.12 3.86
CA PRO A 143 -16.46 0.64 5.22
C PRO A 143 -15.92 -0.37 6.26
N HIS A 144 -15.10 0.12 7.19
CA HIS A 144 -14.60 -0.55 8.39
C HIS A 144 -15.58 -0.42 9.55
N GLN A 145 -15.82 -1.53 10.23
CA GLN A 145 -16.67 -1.65 11.40
C GLN A 145 -15.81 -1.81 12.65
N VAL A 146 -16.21 -1.19 13.76
CA VAL A 146 -15.62 -1.38 15.09
C VAL A 146 -16.78 -1.64 16.05
N ASN A 147 -16.78 -2.74 16.79
CA ASN A 147 -17.82 -3.08 17.76
C ASN A 147 -19.27 -2.93 17.22
N GLY A 148 -19.49 -3.33 15.96
CA GLY A 148 -20.81 -3.27 15.34
C GLY A 148 -21.17 -1.93 14.68
N VAL A 149 -20.39 -0.87 14.86
CA VAL A 149 -20.65 0.46 14.28
C VAL A 149 -19.68 0.80 13.15
N TYR A 150 -20.14 1.60 12.18
CA TYR A 150 -19.31 2.11 11.09
C TYR A 150 -18.99 3.58 11.35
N PRO A 151 -17.86 3.90 12.02
CA PRO A 151 -17.51 5.29 12.27
C PRO A 151 -17.00 5.98 11.00
N GLN A 152 -17.25 7.27 10.87
CA GLN A 152 -16.70 8.10 9.81
C GLN A 152 -16.30 9.46 10.37
N ARG A 153 -15.16 9.97 9.91
CA ARG A 153 -14.72 11.31 10.25
C ARG A 153 -15.53 12.36 9.48
N SER A 154 -16.26 13.21 10.19
CA SER A 154 -17.02 14.33 9.63
C SER A 154 -16.57 15.63 10.31
N GLY A 155 -15.69 16.38 9.63
CA GLY A 155 -15.09 17.56 10.23
C GLY A 155 -14.20 17.20 11.41
N ARG A 156 -14.60 17.64 12.61
CA ARG A 156 -13.86 17.42 13.86
C ARG A 156 -14.40 16.27 14.69
N GLU A 157 -15.53 15.72 14.29
CA GLU A 157 -16.24 14.69 15.03
C GLU A 157 -16.15 13.36 14.30
N THR A 158 -16.21 12.29 15.08
CA THR A 158 -16.45 10.96 14.56
C THR A 158 -17.94 10.68 14.72
N VAL A 159 -18.60 10.40 13.60
CA VAL A 159 -20.05 10.12 13.56
C VAL A 159 -20.27 8.69 13.10
N VAL A 160 -21.37 8.07 13.54
CA VAL A 160 -21.78 6.76 13.02
C VAL A 160 -22.45 6.95 11.66
N MET A 161 -21.98 6.23 10.66
CA MET A 161 -22.54 6.28 9.31
C MET A 161 -23.98 5.76 9.28
N THR A 162 -24.83 6.46 8.55
CA THR A 162 -26.16 5.98 8.17
C THR A 162 -26.05 4.86 7.13
N ALA A 163 -27.10 4.04 6.99
CA ALA A 163 -27.15 3.00 5.96
C ALA A 163 -26.88 3.54 4.54
N ALA A 164 -27.39 4.73 4.21
CA ALA A 164 -27.16 5.37 2.93
C ALA A 164 -25.69 5.80 2.71
N GLU A 165 -24.99 6.21 3.77
CA GLU A 165 -23.57 6.54 3.70
C GLU A 165 -22.71 5.29 3.56
N ILE A 166 -23.06 4.21 4.27
CA ILE A 166 -22.41 2.89 4.13
C ILE A 166 -22.52 2.41 2.67
N ASP A 167 -23.72 2.48 2.09
CA ASP A 167 -23.94 2.11 0.68
C ASP A 167 -23.17 3.00 -0.28
N ARG A 168 -23.06 4.31 0.01
CA ARG A 168 -22.25 5.24 -0.79
C ARG A 168 -20.77 4.89 -0.75
N VAL A 169 -20.21 4.58 0.41
CA VAL A 169 -18.80 4.18 0.55
C VAL A 169 -18.53 2.85 -0.18
N ARG A 170 -19.43 1.86 -0.04
CA ARG A 170 -19.35 0.60 -0.80
C ARG A 170 -19.42 0.81 -2.31
N ALA A 171 -20.31 1.69 -2.77
CA ALA A 171 -20.43 2.03 -4.18
C ALA A 171 -19.17 2.73 -4.70
N HIS A 172 -18.63 3.70 -3.96
CA HIS A 172 -17.39 4.38 -4.31
C HIS A 172 -16.21 3.41 -4.45
N ARG A 173 -16.02 2.53 -3.45
CA ARG A 173 -15.04 1.43 -3.50
C ARG A 173 -15.16 0.62 -4.78
N ARG A 174 -16.38 0.22 -5.13
CA ARG A 174 -16.65 -0.59 -6.32
C ARG A 174 -16.22 0.16 -7.58
N THR A 175 -16.58 1.45 -7.70
CA THR A 175 -16.20 2.28 -8.84
C THR A 175 -14.68 2.43 -8.96
N VAL A 176 -13.96 2.65 -7.86
CA VAL A 176 -12.49 2.75 -7.86
C VAL A 176 -11.85 1.44 -8.33
N LEU A 177 -12.28 0.32 -7.77
CA LEU A 177 -11.79 -1.00 -8.18
C LEU A 177 -12.10 -1.33 -9.64
N GLU A 178 -13.33 -1.06 -10.09
CA GLU A 178 -13.72 -1.25 -11.49
C GLU A 178 -12.87 -0.39 -12.44
N GLY A 179 -12.52 0.83 -12.03
CA GLY A 179 -11.58 1.69 -12.73
C GLY A 179 -10.20 1.06 -12.87
N PHE A 180 -9.61 0.55 -11.77
CA PHE A 180 -8.32 -0.14 -11.82
C PHE A 180 -8.36 -1.40 -12.68
N ARG A 181 -9.41 -2.20 -12.56
CA ARG A 181 -9.62 -3.40 -13.38
C ARG A 181 -9.72 -3.07 -14.87
N ALA A 182 -10.52 -2.06 -15.22
CA ALA A 182 -10.65 -1.62 -16.60
C ALA A 182 -9.31 -1.12 -17.15
N ARG A 183 -8.56 -0.37 -16.33
CA ARG A 183 -7.24 0.15 -16.70
C ARG A 183 -6.20 -0.94 -16.89
N ALA A 184 -6.16 -1.92 -15.99
CA ALA A 184 -5.27 -3.08 -16.07
C ALA A 184 -5.50 -3.85 -17.39
N ARG A 185 -6.77 -4.07 -17.76
CA ARG A 185 -7.15 -4.69 -19.04
C ARG A 185 -6.75 -3.86 -20.25
N GLU A 186 -7.03 -2.56 -20.22
CA GLU A 186 -6.66 -1.65 -21.31
C GLU A 186 -5.15 -1.65 -21.55
N LEU A 187 -4.35 -1.60 -20.48
CA LEU A 187 -2.89 -1.61 -20.58
C LEU A 187 -2.34 -2.96 -21.03
N ALA A 188 -2.90 -4.08 -20.55
CA ALA A 188 -2.53 -5.41 -21.02
C ALA A 188 -2.87 -5.60 -22.51
N ASP A 189 -4.06 -5.18 -22.94
CA ASP A 189 -4.47 -5.21 -24.35
C ASP A 189 -3.59 -4.28 -25.21
N ALA A 190 -3.22 -3.11 -24.70
CA ALA A 190 -2.32 -2.20 -25.39
C ALA A 190 -0.90 -2.79 -25.53
N ALA A 191 -0.36 -3.41 -24.48
CA ALA A 191 0.93 -4.09 -24.51
C ALA A 191 0.95 -5.23 -25.53
N GLN A 192 -0.08 -6.08 -25.51
CA GLN A 192 -0.23 -7.21 -26.43
C GLN A 192 -0.19 -6.80 -27.91
N HIS A 193 -0.85 -5.68 -28.25
CA HIS A 193 -0.90 -5.21 -29.64
C HIS A 193 0.28 -4.28 -29.99
N GLY A 194 1.32 -4.19 -29.14
CA GLY A 194 2.46 -3.28 -29.32
C GLY A 194 2.06 -1.80 -29.34
N ARG A 195 0.93 -1.44 -28.74
CA ARG A 195 0.35 -0.09 -28.80
C ARG A 195 0.79 0.76 -27.61
N ASN A 196 1.86 1.53 -27.77
CA ASN A 196 2.27 2.59 -26.83
C ASN A 196 2.52 2.13 -25.38
N VAL A 197 2.73 0.83 -25.15
CA VAL A 197 3.13 0.27 -23.85
C VAL A 197 4.43 -0.51 -24.10
N PRO A 198 5.59 0.06 -23.73
CA PRO A 198 6.88 -0.60 -23.87
C PRO A 198 7.03 -1.64 -22.78
N VAL A 199 6.37 -2.79 -22.92
CA VAL A 199 6.60 -3.96 -22.08
C VAL A 199 7.08 -5.07 -23.00
N LYS A 200 8.18 -5.73 -22.62
CA LYS A 200 8.73 -6.85 -23.40
C LYS A 200 7.84 -8.06 -23.16
N GLU A 201 7.20 -8.56 -24.21
CA GLU A 201 6.60 -9.89 -24.15
C GLU A 201 7.72 -10.93 -24.14
N THR A 202 7.69 -11.81 -23.16
CA THR A 202 8.50 -13.02 -23.12
C THR A 202 7.74 -14.16 -23.76
N ASP A 203 8.32 -14.71 -24.83
CA ASP A 203 7.99 -16.00 -25.42
C ASP A 203 6.49 -16.29 -25.68
N GLY A 204 5.68 -15.25 -25.94
CA GLY A 204 4.29 -15.37 -26.37
C GLY A 204 3.28 -15.66 -25.26
N VAL A 205 3.68 -15.62 -23.99
CA VAL A 205 2.76 -15.72 -22.85
C VAL A 205 2.63 -14.35 -22.21
N GLY A 206 1.61 -13.61 -22.64
CA GLY A 206 1.40 -12.22 -22.22
C GLY A 206 0.85 -12.10 -20.81
N LEU A 207 1.57 -12.60 -19.80
CA LEU A 207 1.19 -12.38 -18.41
C LEU A 207 1.75 -11.05 -17.91
N TYR A 208 0.87 -10.17 -17.45
CA TYR A 208 1.25 -8.86 -16.95
C TYR A 208 0.87 -8.70 -15.49
N LEU A 209 1.77 -8.13 -14.72
CA LEU A 209 1.51 -7.70 -13.36
C LEU A 209 1.24 -6.20 -13.35
N TYR A 210 0.01 -5.84 -13.05
CA TYR A 210 -0.44 -4.47 -12.88
C TYR A 210 -0.38 -4.08 -11.41
N VAL A 211 0.20 -2.93 -11.13
CA VAL A 211 0.25 -2.33 -9.79
C VAL A 211 -0.25 -0.90 -9.89
N ALA A 212 -1.14 -0.47 -9.00
CA ALA A 212 -1.60 0.91 -8.94
C ALA A 212 -1.62 1.41 -7.51
N SER A 213 -1.04 2.58 -7.26
CA SER A 213 -1.23 3.29 -6.00
C SER A 213 -2.67 3.78 -5.91
N VAL A 214 -3.26 3.61 -4.73
CA VAL A 214 -4.56 4.20 -4.43
C VAL A 214 -4.34 5.69 -4.26
N PRO A 215 -5.03 6.56 -5.04
CA PRO A 215 -4.86 7.98 -4.88
C PRO A 215 -5.30 8.37 -3.46
N LEU A 216 -4.32 8.71 -2.61
CA LEU A 216 -4.52 9.28 -1.27
C LEU A 216 -5.15 10.68 -1.44
N ALA A 217 -6.44 10.74 -1.76
CA ALA A 217 -7.23 11.95 -1.97
C ALA A 217 -6.51 13.03 -2.80
N VAL A 218 -6.57 12.90 -4.15
CA VAL A 218 -6.20 13.89 -5.18
C VAL A 218 -5.43 15.07 -4.60
N SER A 219 -4.17 14.87 -4.19
CA SER A 219 -3.29 16.01 -4.03
C SER A 219 -3.07 16.49 -5.46
N GLY A 220 -3.71 17.60 -5.84
CA GLY A 220 -3.50 18.26 -7.14
C GLY A 220 -2.08 18.81 -7.30
N ARG A 221 -1.09 18.19 -6.67
CA ARG A 221 0.31 18.43 -6.91
C ARG A 221 0.70 17.59 -8.12
N GLU A 222 0.97 18.27 -9.23
CA GLU A 222 2.00 17.77 -10.14
C GLU A 222 3.25 17.55 -9.28
N VAL A 223 3.61 16.28 -9.08
CA VAL A 223 4.90 15.94 -8.52
C VAL A 223 5.89 16.18 -9.64
N GLU A 224 6.63 17.28 -9.55
CA GLU A 224 7.77 17.51 -10.42
C GLU A 224 8.87 16.50 -10.02
N ILE A 225 8.99 15.43 -10.80
CA ILE A 225 10.05 14.43 -10.63
C ILE A 225 11.31 15.00 -11.28
N GLY A 226 12.18 15.63 -10.49
CA GLY A 226 13.47 16.15 -10.95
C GLY A 226 14.22 16.96 -9.88
N PRO A 227 15.55 17.14 -10.00
CA PRO A 227 16.30 17.98 -9.09
C PRO A 227 15.86 19.45 -9.24
N ALA A 228 15.50 20.09 -8.13
CA ALA A 228 15.19 21.51 -8.10
C ALA A 228 16.47 22.34 -8.35
N GLY A 229 16.64 22.88 -9.55
CA GLY A 229 17.73 23.81 -9.85
C GLY A 229 18.01 24.04 -11.33
N ASP A 230 18.00 25.31 -11.71
CA ASP A 230 18.68 25.91 -12.87
C ASP A 230 18.31 25.43 -14.28
N GLY A 231 17.07 25.72 -14.70
CA GLY A 231 16.79 26.14 -16.07
C GLY A 231 16.86 25.09 -17.17
N LEU A 232 16.84 23.80 -16.84
CA LEU A 232 16.63 22.73 -17.81
C LEU A 232 15.15 22.29 -17.84
N PRO A 233 14.54 22.08 -19.01
CA PRO A 233 13.21 21.48 -19.09
C PRO A 233 13.27 20.07 -18.50
N ALA A 234 12.40 19.78 -17.53
CA ALA A 234 12.24 18.48 -16.88
C ALA A 234 12.26 17.35 -17.93
N MET A 235 13.25 16.45 -17.84
CA MET A 235 13.45 15.37 -18.81
C MET A 235 13.43 14.01 -18.11
N HIS A 236 12.58 13.15 -18.69
CA HIS A 236 12.32 11.74 -18.45
C HIS A 236 13.48 10.93 -17.84
N LEU A 237 13.19 10.23 -16.74
CA LEU A 237 14.03 9.12 -16.31
C LEU A 237 13.69 7.86 -17.13
N LEU A 238 14.41 7.70 -18.24
CA LEU A 238 14.66 6.41 -18.91
C LEU A 238 16.11 6.04 -18.54
N LEU A 239 16.31 5.11 -17.61
CA LEU A 239 17.64 4.54 -17.38
C LEU A 239 17.85 3.41 -18.39
N GLY A 240 18.18 3.78 -19.62
CA GLY A 240 18.58 2.85 -20.68
C GLY A 240 19.33 3.58 -21.81
N PRO A 241 20.20 2.88 -22.57
CA PRO A 241 21.05 3.50 -23.57
C PRO A 241 20.25 4.20 -24.70
N PRO A 242 20.86 5.17 -25.41
CA PRO A 242 20.17 6.13 -26.31
C PRO A 242 19.43 5.55 -27.52
N GLU A 243 19.49 4.23 -27.73
CA GLU A 243 19.04 3.54 -28.93
C GLU A 243 17.58 3.06 -28.84
N ALA A 244 16.96 3.06 -27.66
CA ALA A 244 15.57 2.66 -27.44
C ALA A 244 14.62 3.87 -27.30
N ARG A 245 14.37 4.61 -28.39
CA ARG A 245 13.37 5.69 -28.40
C ARG A 245 11.97 5.11 -28.65
N VAL A 246 11.24 4.82 -27.58
CA VAL A 246 9.78 4.57 -27.64
C VAL A 246 9.05 5.89 -27.47
N GLY A 247 8.16 6.22 -28.42
CA GLY A 247 7.36 7.46 -28.41
C GLY A 247 6.32 7.44 -27.30
N LEU A 248 6.65 8.01 -26.15
CA LEU A 248 5.71 8.17 -25.03
C LEU A 248 4.92 9.48 -25.19
N ARG A 249 3.63 9.45 -24.85
CA ARG A 249 2.79 10.67 -24.75
C ARG A 249 3.18 11.47 -23.49
N PRO A 250 2.87 12.78 -23.41
CA PRO A 250 3.21 13.63 -22.25
C PRO A 250 2.70 13.12 -20.89
N THR A 251 1.72 12.21 -20.89
CA THR A 251 1.13 11.62 -19.69
C THR A 251 1.78 10.31 -19.25
N HIS A 252 2.83 9.82 -19.92
CA HIS A 252 3.41 8.51 -19.65
C HIS A 252 4.92 8.60 -19.43
N PHE A 253 5.40 7.90 -18.40
CA PHE A 253 6.83 7.71 -18.12
C PHE A 253 7.14 6.23 -18.30
N GLY A 254 7.51 5.79 -19.51
CA GLY A 254 8.12 4.47 -19.64
C GLY A 254 9.47 4.50 -18.91
N ALA A 255 9.63 3.69 -17.87
CA ALA A 255 10.89 3.52 -17.19
C ALA A 255 11.54 2.24 -17.72
N LEU A 256 12.69 2.38 -18.37
CA LEU A 256 13.53 1.23 -18.71
C LEU A 256 14.21 0.76 -17.41
N GLY A 257 13.95 -0.49 -17.00
CA GLY A 257 14.67 -1.13 -15.90
C GLY A 257 15.75 -2.04 -16.48
N THR A 258 17.02 -1.67 -16.34
CA THR A 258 18.11 -2.64 -16.56
C THR A 258 18.28 -3.46 -15.29
N ARG A 259 18.32 -4.80 -15.40
CA ARG A 259 18.74 -5.65 -14.26
C ARG A 259 20.15 -5.19 -13.84
N PRO A 260 20.43 -4.94 -12.55
CA PRO A 260 21.75 -4.49 -12.09
C PRO A 260 22.89 -5.42 -12.52
N ASP A 261 22.58 -6.70 -12.74
CA ASP A 261 23.54 -7.76 -13.02
C ASP A 261 23.65 -8.14 -14.50
N ALA A 262 22.97 -7.42 -15.40
CA ALA A 262 23.05 -7.64 -16.84
C ALA A 262 24.46 -7.27 -17.34
N LYS A 263 25.34 -8.27 -17.43
CA LYS A 263 26.77 -8.13 -17.77
C LYS A 263 27.03 -7.51 -19.14
N ASP A 264 26.01 -7.35 -19.96
CA ASP A 264 26.09 -6.91 -21.36
C ASP A 264 25.30 -5.61 -21.65
N GLY A 265 24.69 -4.99 -20.64
CA GLY A 265 23.85 -3.80 -20.84
C GLY A 265 22.55 -4.10 -21.59
N SER A 266 22.14 -5.37 -21.68
CA SER A 266 20.84 -5.74 -22.20
C SER A 266 19.73 -5.26 -21.25
N VAL A 267 18.68 -4.68 -21.82
CA VAL A 267 17.44 -4.38 -21.09
C VAL A 267 16.66 -5.68 -21.00
N GLU A 268 16.79 -6.37 -19.87
CA GLU A 268 16.05 -7.62 -19.64
C GLU A 268 14.57 -7.36 -19.31
N GLU A 269 14.27 -6.28 -18.57
CA GLU A 269 12.90 -5.95 -18.14
C GLU A 269 12.45 -4.56 -18.59
N LEU A 270 11.21 -4.48 -19.05
CA LEU A 270 10.59 -3.25 -19.54
C LEU A 270 9.37 -2.96 -18.67
N VAL A 271 9.44 -1.86 -17.92
CA VAL A 271 8.41 -1.47 -16.96
C VAL A 271 7.67 -0.26 -17.50
N TYR A 272 6.35 -0.36 -17.60
CA TYR A 272 5.54 0.79 -17.94
C TYR A 272 5.05 1.47 -16.67
N LEU A 273 5.36 2.76 -16.50
CA LEU A 273 4.92 3.55 -15.36
C LEU A 273 4.12 4.78 -15.80
N THR A 274 3.13 5.18 -15.02
CA THR A 274 2.37 6.40 -15.27
C THR A 274 2.56 7.41 -14.13
N HIS A 275 2.35 8.69 -14.44
CA HIS A 275 2.35 9.78 -13.46
C HIS A 275 1.30 9.60 -12.35
N ARG A 276 0.38 8.65 -12.50
CA ARG A 276 -0.67 8.32 -11.53
C ARG A 276 -0.26 7.22 -10.56
N GLY A 277 0.98 6.72 -10.66
CA GLY A 277 1.44 5.60 -9.84
C GLY A 277 0.89 4.26 -10.31
N GLU A 278 0.55 4.16 -11.59
CA GLU A 278 0.20 2.89 -12.23
C GLU A 278 1.47 2.29 -12.86
N MET A 279 1.66 1.00 -12.69
CA MET A 279 2.79 0.25 -13.20
C MET A 279 2.29 -1.02 -13.87
N LEU A 280 2.87 -1.37 -15.02
CA LEU A 280 2.65 -2.64 -15.70
C LEU A 280 4.00 -3.31 -15.94
N LEU A 281 4.14 -4.54 -15.46
CA LEU A 281 5.33 -5.38 -15.58
C LEU A 281 4.99 -6.60 -16.44
N GLY A 282 5.81 -6.93 -17.42
CA GLY A 282 5.79 -8.27 -18.01
C GLY A 282 6.46 -9.25 -17.05
N LEU A 283 5.98 -10.48 -16.95
CA LEU A 283 6.62 -11.51 -16.12
C LEU A 283 7.52 -12.41 -16.99
N PRO A 284 8.85 -12.17 -17.03
CA PRO A 284 9.73 -12.76 -18.03
C PRO A 284 9.93 -14.27 -17.89
N ASP A 285 9.90 -14.78 -16.65
CA ASP A 285 10.40 -16.11 -16.31
C ASP A 285 9.32 -17.14 -15.97
N ALA A 286 8.04 -16.82 -16.20
CA ALA A 286 6.97 -17.82 -16.06
C ALA A 286 7.04 -18.80 -17.25
N ARG A 287 7.90 -19.82 -17.13
CA ARG A 287 8.21 -20.76 -18.21
C ARG A 287 6.97 -21.55 -18.59
N ALA A 288 6.31 -21.09 -19.64
CA ALA A 288 5.28 -21.91 -20.23
C ALA A 288 5.93 -23.08 -20.97
N PHE A 289 5.75 -24.28 -20.43
CA PHE A 289 6.17 -25.48 -21.12
C PHE A 289 5.12 -25.88 -22.15
N GLU A 290 5.60 -26.21 -23.36
CA GLU A 290 4.75 -26.61 -24.47
C GLU A 290 4.24 -28.04 -24.24
N VAL A 291 2.94 -28.20 -24.05
CA VAL A 291 2.30 -29.52 -24.01
C VAL A 291 1.63 -29.81 -25.34
N SER A 292 2.12 -30.84 -26.04
CA SER A 292 1.55 -31.33 -27.30
C SER A 292 1.55 -30.32 -28.46
N GLY A 293 2.59 -29.50 -28.58
CA GLY A 293 2.86 -28.73 -29.80
C GLY A 293 2.09 -27.41 -29.96
N LYS A 294 1.23 -27.02 -29.00
CA LYS A 294 0.36 -25.82 -29.07
C LYS A 294 -0.09 -25.21 -27.74
N ARG A 295 0.13 -25.87 -26.59
CA ARG A 295 -0.41 -25.41 -25.30
C ARG A 295 0.70 -24.90 -24.41
N PHE A 296 0.52 -23.69 -23.90
CA PHE A 296 1.43 -23.05 -22.97
C PHE A 296 0.88 -23.25 -21.57
N CYS A 297 1.63 -23.97 -20.72
CA CYS A 297 1.17 -24.26 -19.37
C CYS A 297 2.04 -23.52 -18.36
N LEU A 298 1.42 -22.60 -17.63
CA LEU A 298 2.06 -21.82 -16.58
C LEU A 298 2.07 -22.64 -15.28
N SER A 299 3.26 -22.90 -14.75
CA SER A 299 3.40 -23.51 -13.43
C SER A 299 2.97 -22.50 -12.36
N THR A 300 2.04 -22.89 -11.48
CA THR A 300 1.67 -22.05 -10.34
C THR A 300 2.88 -21.75 -9.47
N ASP A 301 3.76 -22.74 -9.25
CA ASP A 301 4.93 -22.58 -8.39
C ASP A 301 5.93 -21.56 -8.98
N GLU A 302 6.12 -21.56 -10.30
CA GLU A 302 6.97 -20.54 -10.96
C GLU A 302 6.35 -19.14 -10.89
N LEU A 303 5.02 -19.02 -10.95
CA LEU A 303 4.36 -17.73 -10.74
C LEU A 303 4.46 -17.24 -9.30
N LEU A 304 4.48 -18.16 -8.34
CA LEU A 304 4.69 -17.85 -6.93
C LEU A 304 6.10 -17.32 -6.66
N GLU A 305 7.08 -17.67 -7.49
CA GLU A 305 8.46 -17.16 -7.44
C GLU A 305 8.60 -15.86 -8.25
N ALA A 306 8.09 -15.84 -9.49
CA ALA A 306 8.25 -14.71 -10.41
C ALA A 306 7.52 -13.43 -9.96
N VAL A 307 6.35 -13.55 -9.31
CA VAL A 307 5.60 -12.35 -8.87
C VAL A 307 6.33 -11.60 -7.74
N PRO A 308 6.78 -12.22 -6.64
CA PRO A 308 7.61 -11.53 -5.64
C PRO A 308 8.89 -10.94 -6.22
N GLU A 309 9.60 -11.69 -7.10
CA GLU A 309 10.81 -11.22 -7.77
C GLU A 309 10.56 -9.94 -8.59
N ALA A 310 9.45 -9.90 -9.33
CA ALA A 310 9.05 -8.72 -10.10
C ALA A 310 8.52 -7.59 -9.21
N LEU A 311 7.74 -7.87 -8.17
CA LEU A 311 7.14 -6.84 -7.32
C LEU A 311 8.19 -6.11 -6.49
N THR A 312 9.11 -6.83 -5.88
CA THR A 312 10.00 -6.31 -4.83
C THR A 312 10.81 -5.07 -5.27
N PRO A 313 11.66 -5.13 -6.31
CA PRO A 313 12.46 -3.98 -6.73
C PRO A 313 11.59 -2.84 -7.29
N ASN A 314 10.46 -3.19 -7.89
CA ASN A 314 9.57 -2.24 -8.54
C ASN A 314 8.69 -1.46 -7.54
N LEU A 315 8.23 -2.11 -6.49
CA LEU A 315 7.53 -1.48 -5.36
C LEU A 315 8.45 -0.52 -4.59
N ALA A 316 9.71 -0.90 -4.36
CA ALA A 316 10.72 0.00 -3.79
C ALA A 316 10.92 1.25 -4.68
N SER A 317 10.93 1.06 -6.01
CA SER A 317 11.02 2.15 -6.98
C SER A 317 9.81 3.09 -6.90
N LEU A 318 8.58 2.54 -6.86
CA LEU A 318 7.35 3.34 -6.68
C LEU A 318 7.42 4.20 -5.42
N VAL A 319 7.86 3.62 -4.30
CA VAL A 319 8.01 4.35 -3.03
C VAL A 319 9.11 5.40 -3.09
N SER A 320 10.20 5.17 -3.82
CA SER A 320 11.24 6.17 -4.05
C SER A 320 10.74 7.37 -4.87
N MET A 321 9.78 7.12 -5.77
CA MET A 321 9.11 8.14 -6.58
C MET A 321 7.98 8.87 -5.83
N GLY A 322 7.74 8.51 -4.56
CA GLY A 322 6.74 9.16 -3.71
C GLY A 322 5.33 8.59 -3.84
N PHE A 323 5.16 7.45 -4.52
CA PHE A 323 3.91 6.70 -4.45
C PHE A 323 3.84 5.96 -3.12
N GLU A 324 2.71 6.08 -2.44
CA GLU A 324 2.50 5.51 -1.12
C GLU A 324 1.44 4.39 -1.22
N PRO A 325 1.53 3.34 -0.39
CA PRO A 325 0.48 2.33 -0.31
C PRO A 325 -0.82 2.92 0.28
N PRO A 326 -1.95 2.16 0.24
CA PRO A 326 -2.06 0.80 -0.26
C PRO A 326 -1.89 0.71 -1.79
N PHE A 327 -1.36 -0.42 -2.27
CA PHE A 327 -1.26 -0.70 -3.71
C PHE A 327 -2.31 -1.72 -4.12
N TYR A 328 -3.05 -1.45 -5.20
CA TYR A 328 -3.82 -2.45 -5.90
C TYR A 328 -2.89 -3.25 -6.82
N VAL A 329 -2.92 -4.57 -6.73
CA VAL A 329 -2.14 -5.45 -7.59
C VAL A 329 -3.07 -6.39 -8.31
N ALA A 330 -2.90 -6.53 -9.62
CA ALA A 330 -3.65 -7.46 -10.44
C ALA A 330 -2.72 -8.21 -11.39
N LEU A 331 -2.91 -9.52 -11.47
CA LEU A 331 -2.32 -10.35 -12.49
C LEU A 331 -3.29 -10.45 -13.66
N VAL A 332 -2.86 -10.02 -14.84
CA VAL A 332 -3.69 -9.90 -16.03
C VAL A 332 -3.12 -10.80 -17.12
N GLY A 333 -3.95 -11.72 -17.62
CA GLY A 333 -3.63 -12.47 -18.81
C GLY A 333 -3.82 -11.61 -20.06
N ALA A 334 -2.86 -11.65 -20.96
CA ALA A 334 -2.94 -11.16 -22.32
C ALA A 334 -2.26 -12.16 -23.26
N GLY A 335 -2.70 -12.17 -24.51
CA GLY A 335 -2.28 -13.14 -25.50
C GLY A 335 -3.40 -13.43 -26.47
N GLU A 336 -3.05 -13.68 -27.73
CA GLU A 336 -4.03 -14.09 -28.76
C GLU A 336 -4.40 -15.58 -28.62
N SER A 337 -3.57 -16.34 -27.91
CA SER A 337 -3.75 -17.76 -27.66
C SER A 337 -4.73 -17.98 -26.51
N THR A 338 -5.93 -18.46 -26.85
CA THR A 338 -6.92 -19.01 -25.90
C THR A 338 -6.44 -20.28 -25.17
N ASP A 339 -5.17 -20.67 -25.32
CA ASP A 339 -4.62 -21.95 -24.87
C ASP A 339 -3.53 -21.82 -23.79
N VAL A 340 -3.33 -20.62 -23.22
CA VAL A 340 -2.56 -20.49 -21.98
C VAL A 340 -3.38 -21.10 -20.85
N ARG A 341 -2.84 -22.10 -20.17
CA ARG A 341 -3.50 -22.80 -19.07
C ARG A 341 -2.62 -22.80 -17.85
N PHE A 342 -3.20 -22.68 -16.66
CA PHE A 342 -2.42 -22.96 -15.46
C PHE A 342 -2.28 -24.46 -15.24
N SER A 343 -1.16 -24.90 -14.66
CA SER A 343 -0.95 -26.29 -14.31
C SER A 343 -0.48 -26.46 -12.88
N ARG A 344 -1.11 -27.42 -12.20
CA ARG A 344 -0.72 -27.91 -10.87
C ARG A 344 -0.21 -29.35 -11.00
N GLY A 345 0.80 -29.56 -11.84
CA GLY A 345 1.39 -30.89 -12.10
C GLY A 345 1.58 -31.20 -13.59
N PRO A 346 1.50 -32.48 -14.03
CA PRO A 346 1.73 -32.84 -15.44
C PRO A 346 0.54 -32.56 -16.37
N SER A 347 -0.60 -32.11 -15.84
CA SER A 347 -1.81 -31.82 -16.61
C SER A 347 -2.13 -30.33 -16.64
N CYS A 348 -2.32 -29.79 -17.84
CA CYS A 348 -2.71 -28.39 -18.01
C CYS A 348 -4.20 -28.19 -17.74
N GLY A 349 -4.52 -27.20 -16.91
CA GLY A 349 -5.85 -26.89 -16.38
C GLY A 349 -6.63 -25.88 -17.22
N TYR A 350 -7.14 -24.84 -16.56
CA TYR A 350 -8.12 -23.87 -17.05
C TYR A 350 -7.53 -22.88 -18.07
N PRO A 351 -8.17 -22.65 -19.23
CA PRO A 351 -7.70 -21.67 -20.22
C PRO A 351 -7.90 -20.24 -19.73
N ILE A 352 -6.92 -19.38 -19.96
CA ILE A 352 -6.95 -17.96 -19.61
C ILE A 352 -7.46 -17.17 -20.81
N ALA A 353 -8.54 -16.41 -20.63
CA ALA A 353 -9.03 -15.50 -21.64
C ALA A 353 -8.17 -14.23 -21.72
N PRO A 354 -8.04 -13.60 -22.90
CA PRO A 354 -7.36 -12.31 -23.02
C PRO A 354 -8.07 -11.24 -22.18
N GLY A 355 -7.30 -10.47 -21.40
CA GLY A 355 -7.83 -9.47 -20.47
C GLY A 355 -8.52 -10.07 -19.23
N GLU A 356 -8.40 -11.37 -19.01
CA GLU A 356 -8.88 -12.00 -17.80
C GLU A 356 -8.02 -11.56 -16.61
N LEU A 357 -8.71 -11.10 -15.55
CA LEU A 357 -8.07 -10.80 -14.28
C LEU A 357 -7.98 -12.11 -13.52
N LEU A 358 -6.77 -12.62 -13.43
CA LEU A 358 -6.50 -13.93 -12.89
C LEU A 358 -6.54 -13.88 -11.37
N VAL A 359 -5.88 -12.87 -10.80
CA VAL A 359 -5.92 -12.56 -9.38
C VAL A 359 -5.84 -11.06 -9.18
N GLU A 360 -6.51 -10.59 -8.14
CA GLU A 360 -6.39 -9.23 -7.64
C GLU A 360 -6.18 -9.25 -6.12
N ALA A 361 -5.36 -8.33 -5.64
CA ALA A 361 -5.13 -8.10 -4.23
C ALA A 361 -4.83 -6.65 -3.94
N ARG A 362 -4.77 -6.36 -2.65
CA ARG A 362 -4.25 -5.11 -2.12
C ARG A 362 -3.05 -5.42 -1.28
N LEU A 363 -2.01 -4.63 -1.46
CA LEU A 363 -0.82 -4.69 -0.62
C LEU A 363 -0.99 -3.64 0.48
N PRO A 364 -0.93 -4.06 1.75
CA PRO A 364 -1.15 -3.19 2.88
C PRO A 364 -0.06 -2.12 2.99
N LEU A 365 -0.29 -1.15 3.87
CA LEU A 365 0.62 -0.03 4.16
C LEU A 365 1.94 -0.40 4.82
N THR A 366 2.16 -1.67 5.16
CA THR A 366 3.33 -2.09 5.93
C THR A 366 4.59 -1.45 5.36
N PRO A 367 5.28 -0.59 6.14
CA PRO A 367 6.20 0.36 5.54
C PRO A 367 7.38 -0.38 4.93
N MET A 368 7.43 -0.43 3.59
CA MET A 368 8.62 -0.93 2.87
C MET A 368 9.86 -0.09 3.18
N ARG A 369 9.71 1.13 3.73
CA ARG A 369 10.80 1.99 4.20
C ARG A 369 11.31 1.68 5.60
N THR A 370 10.55 0.97 6.45
CA THR A 370 11.03 0.48 7.75
C THR A 370 11.44 -0.99 7.69
N LEU A 371 11.44 -1.59 6.50
CA LEU A 371 12.36 -2.67 6.21
C LEU A 371 13.74 -2.03 6.32
N ASP A 372 14.30 -2.05 7.53
CA ASP A 372 15.73 -1.86 7.66
C ASP A 372 16.33 -2.98 6.80
N LEU A 373 16.84 -2.62 5.62
CA LEU A 373 17.29 -3.60 4.63
C LEU A 373 18.55 -4.35 5.10
N SER A 374 19.07 -3.98 6.27
CA SER A 374 19.98 -4.82 7.02
C SER A 374 19.22 -6.07 7.48
N PRO A 375 19.59 -7.25 6.99
CA PRO A 375 19.05 -8.50 7.51
C PRO A 375 19.27 -8.54 9.02
N GLU A 376 18.28 -9.03 9.78
CA GLU A 376 18.53 -9.44 11.17
C GLU A 376 19.70 -10.45 11.19
N ASP A 377 20.53 -10.42 12.23
CA ASP A 377 21.75 -11.26 12.33
C ASP A 377 21.44 -12.72 11.96
N GLY A 378 21.92 -13.16 10.78
CA GLY A 378 21.78 -14.53 10.29
C GLY A 378 20.71 -14.77 9.22
N MET A 379 19.87 -13.78 8.88
CA MET A 379 19.02 -13.84 7.68
C MET A 379 19.79 -13.39 6.44
N THR A 380 19.51 -14.00 5.29
CA THR A 380 19.92 -13.38 4.02
C THR A 380 19.01 -12.19 3.72
N GLN A 381 19.50 -11.22 2.95
CA GLN A 381 18.67 -10.10 2.48
C GLN A 381 17.43 -10.63 1.75
N GLU A 382 17.61 -11.69 0.96
CA GLU A 382 16.56 -12.40 0.23
C GLU A 382 15.53 -13.04 1.16
N ASP A 383 15.94 -13.79 2.21
CA ASP A 383 15.03 -14.39 3.19
C ASP A 383 14.26 -13.34 4.00
N TYR A 384 14.93 -12.24 4.39
CA TYR A 384 14.32 -11.12 5.10
C TYR A 384 13.27 -10.41 4.22
N PHE A 385 13.59 -10.18 2.95
CA PHE A 385 12.65 -9.66 1.97
C PHE A 385 11.49 -10.61 1.73
N TYR A 386 11.75 -11.92 1.59
CA TYR A 386 10.70 -12.92 1.42
C TYR A 386 9.79 -12.96 2.65
N GLU A 387 10.32 -13.01 3.88
CA GLU A 387 9.47 -13.02 5.07
C GLU A 387 8.61 -11.74 5.21
N ARG A 388 9.14 -10.56 4.86
CA ARG A 388 8.44 -9.29 5.08
C ARG A 388 7.60 -8.80 3.91
N LEU A 389 7.91 -9.16 2.67
CA LEU A 389 7.07 -8.88 1.47
C LEU A 389 6.25 -10.10 1.06
N ALA A 390 6.81 -11.31 1.14
CA ALA A 390 6.06 -12.52 0.80
C ALA A 390 4.91 -12.75 1.78
N HIS A 391 5.03 -12.38 3.07
CA HIS A 391 3.91 -12.50 4.01
C HIS A 391 2.70 -11.61 3.64
N PRO A 392 2.85 -10.30 3.36
CA PRO A 392 1.74 -9.47 2.84
C PRO A 392 1.16 -9.91 1.50
N ILE A 393 1.99 -10.41 0.58
CA ILE A 393 1.49 -10.98 -0.69
C ILE A 393 1.02 -12.43 -0.53
N ARG A 394 1.24 -13.10 0.61
CA ARG A 394 0.88 -14.51 0.80
C ARG A 394 -0.60 -14.77 0.58
N PRO A 395 -1.55 -13.94 1.08
CA PRO A 395 -2.95 -14.09 0.73
C PRO A 395 -3.23 -13.93 -0.77
N PHE A 396 -2.43 -13.12 -1.49
CA PHE A 396 -2.50 -13.01 -2.95
C PHE A 396 -1.97 -14.28 -3.63
N LEU A 397 -0.81 -14.78 -3.20
CA LEU A 397 -0.21 -16.03 -3.66
C LEU A 397 -1.11 -17.24 -3.39
N ASP A 398 -1.74 -17.31 -2.21
CA ASP A 398 -2.70 -18.35 -1.84
C ASP A 398 -3.97 -18.25 -2.69
N ARG A 399 -4.42 -17.03 -3.04
CA ARG A 399 -5.52 -16.83 -3.99
C ARG A 399 -5.16 -17.30 -5.40
N ILE A 400 -3.93 -17.04 -5.88
CA ILE A 400 -3.42 -17.64 -7.13
C ILE A 400 -3.53 -19.17 -7.03
N ARG A 401 -3.03 -19.74 -5.93
CA ARG A 401 -3.04 -21.18 -5.71
C ARG A 401 -4.45 -21.79 -5.64
N GLN A 402 -5.43 -21.07 -5.11
CA GLN A 402 -6.83 -21.48 -5.04
C GLN A 402 -7.57 -21.30 -6.38
N ALA A 403 -7.35 -20.20 -7.08
CA ALA A 403 -7.98 -19.91 -8.38
C ALA A 403 -7.53 -20.89 -9.47
N VAL A 404 -6.31 -21.42 -9.34
CA VAL A 404 -5.72 -22.43 -10.22
C VAL A 404 -6.08 -23.88 -9.82
N GLY A 405 -6.91 -24.04 -8.78
CA GLY A 405 -7.32 -25.32 -8.18
C GLY A 405 -7.91 -26.35 -9.14
#